data_AF-A0A835ZLM6-F1
#
_entry.id   AF-A0A835ZLM6-F1
#
_cell.length_a   1.000
_cell.length_b   1.000
_cell.length_c   1.000
_cell.angle_alpha   90.00
_cell.angle_beta   90.00
_cell.angle_gamma   90.00
#
_symmetry.space_group_name_H-M   'P 1'
#
loop_
_entity.id
_entity.type
_entity.pdbx_description
1 polymer ?
#
loop_
_entity_poly.entity_id
_entity_poly.type
_entity_poly.pdbx_seq_one_letter_code
_entity_poly.pdbx_strand_id
1 'polypeptide(L)'
;MEERQKLKRKKEENSTEEKALEDQNAKRAITYQIAKNRGLTPRRKKIDRNPRVKHREKFRKAKIRRRGQVREVRREEQRYTGELSGIRAGVKKSIKLK
;
A
#
# COMPACT_ATOMS: atom_id res chain seq x y z
N MET A 1 -15.66 2.36 -12.56
CA MET A 1 -15.41 2.79 -13.96
C MET A 1 -15.20 4.30 -14.04
N GLU A 2 -16.00 5.08 -13.31
CA GLU A 2 -15.94 6.55 -13.28
C GLU A 2 -14.62 7.14 -12.79
N GLU A 3 -13.98 6.58 -11.74
CA GLU A 3 -12.68 7.08 -11.26
C GLU A 3 -11.59 7.00 -12.32
N ARG A 4 -11.60 5.96 -13.15
CA ARG A 4 -10.63 5.80 -14.25
C ARG A 4 -10.87 6.82 -15.35
N GLN A 5 -12.13 7.18 -15.62
CA GLN A 5 -12.48 8.23 -16.58
C GLN A 5 -12.11 9.63 -16.06
N LYS A 6 -12.34 9.91 -14.76
CA LYS A 6 -11.91 11.16 -14.12
C LYS A 6 -10.39 11.33 -14.13
N LEU A 7 -9.64 10.26 -13.87
CA LEU A 7 -8.16 10.27 -13.95
C LEU A 7 -7.65 10.50 -15.38
N LYS A 8 -8.34 9.97 -16.40
CA LYS A 8 -7.99 10.24 -17.81
C LYS A 8 -8.22 11.70 -18.18
N ARG A 9 -9.40 12.25 -17.90
CA ARG A 9 -9.74 13.67 -18.18
C ARG A 9 -8.77 14.64 -17.51
N LYS A 10 -8.47 14.42 -16.22
CA LYS A 10 -7.50 15.24 -15.49
C LYS A 10 -6.08 15.18 -16.07
N LYS A 11 -5.71 14.06 -16.70
CA LYS A 11 -4.41 13.90 -17.38
C LYS A 11 -4.39 14.64 -18.71
N GLU A 12 -5.50 14.62 -19.44
CA GLU A 12 -5.68 15.36 -20.70
C GLU A 12 -5.70 16.89 -20.47
N GLU A 13 -6.41 17.34 -19.43
CA GLU A 13 -6.45 18.76 -19.01
C GLU A 13 -5.05 19.28 -18.67
N ASN A 14 -4.30 18.59 -17.79
CA ASN A 14 -2.92 18.97 -17.45
C ASN A 14 -1.99 19.01 -18.67
N SER A 15 -2.16 18.10 -19.64
CA SER A 15 -1.35 18.09 -20.86
C SER A 15 -1.67 19.23 -21.83
N THR A 16 -2.88 19.78 -21.73
CA THR A 16 -3.33 20.90 -22.56
C THR A 16 -2.88 22.22 -21.94
N GLU A 17 -2.94 22.35 -20.61
CA GLU A 17 -2.42 23.50 -19.88
C GLU A 17 -0.90 23.66 -20.01
N GLU A 18 -0.12 22.56 -19.97
CA GLU A 18 1.34 22.60 -20.20
C GLU A 18 1.70 23.06 -21.63
N LYS A 19 0.80 22.90 -22.61
CA LYS A 19 1.00 23.36 -23.99
C LYS A 19 0.56 24.80 -24.24
N ALA A 20 -0.32 25.35 -23.40
CA ALA A 20 -0.90 26.68 -23.61
C ALA A 20 -0.03 27.84 -23.07
N LEU A 21 1.06 27.54 -22.36
CA LEU A 21 1.96 28.49 -21.71
C LEU A 21 3.29 28.69 -22.45
N GLU A 22 3.30 28.49 -23.77
CA GLU A 22 4.46 28.79 -24.60
C GLU A 22 4.41 30.25 -25.06
N ASP A 23 4.80 31.15 -24.15
CA ASP A 23 4.97 32.57 -24.42
C ASP A 23 6.01 32.73 -25.55
N GLN A 24 5.60 33.30 -26.69
CA GLN A 24 6.37 33.27 -27.95
C GLN A 24 7.73 33.99 -27.87
N ASN A 25 7.96 34.77 -26.80
CA ASN A 25 9.17 35.55 -26.57
C ASN A 25 10.04 35.03 -25.40
N ALA A 26 9.69 33.89 -24.79
CA ALA A 26 10.40 33.33 -23.65
C ALA A 26 11.61 32.46 -24.07
N LYS A 27 12.72 32.56 -23.34
CA LYS A 27 13.87 31.64 -23.52
C LYS A 27 13.44 30.21 -23.22
N ARG A 28 13.88 29.24 -24.03
CA ARG A 28 13.58 27.81 -23.84
C ARG A 28 14.02 27.35 -22.45
N ALA A 29 13.07 26.91 -21.64
CA ALA A 29 13.35 26.36 -20.32
C ALA A 29 13.91 24.93 -20.40
N ILE A 30 14.70 24.55 -19.38
CA ILE A 30 15.19 23.17 -19.22
C ILE A 30 14.04 22.24 -18.80
N THR A 31 13.91 21.09 -19.47
CA THR A 31 12.89 20.09 -19.11
C THR A 31 13.30 19.31 -17.85
N TYR A 32 12.31 18.82 -17.09
CA TYR A 32 12.56 18.03 -15.87
C TYR A 32 13.43 16.79 -16.14
N GLN A 33 13.28 16.18 -17.32
CA GLN A 33 14.05 15.00 -17.73
C GLN A 33 15.55 15.33 -17.83
N ILE A 34 15.89 16.46 -18.44
CA ILE A 34 17.28 16.93 -18.56
C ILE A 34 17.79 17.39 -17.19
N ALA A 35 17.00 18.15 -16.44
CA ALA A 35 17.38 18.70 -15.14
C ALA A 35 17.66 17.63 -14.06
N LYS A 36 16.92 16.50 -14.07
CA LYS A 36 17.10 15.41 -13.09
C LYS A 36 17.92 14.23 -13.58
N ASN A 37 18.13 14.12 -14.89
CA ASN A 37 18.92 13.06 -15.54
C ASN A 37 18.72 11.65 -14.94
N ARG A 38 17.46 11.22 -14.75
CA ARG A 38 17.13 9.98 -14.02
C ARG A 38 17.27 8.71 -14.88
N GLY A 39 17.44 8.83 -16.19
CA GLY A 39 17.58 7.71 -17.12
C GLY A 39 16.42 6.71 -17.14
N LEU A 40 16.68 5.49 -17.64
CA LEU A 40 15.71 4.40 -17.79
C LEU A 40 15.54 3.58 -16.49
N THR A 41 15.10 4.24 -15.41
CA THR A 41 14.89 3.55 -14.11
C THR A 41 13.57 2.74 -14.08
N PRO A 42 13.55 1.56 -13.41
CA PRO A 42 12.34 0.76 -13.28
C PRO A 42 11.29 1.44 -12.38
N ARG A 43 10.01 1.16 -12.63
CA ARG A 43 8.91 1.68 -11.83
C ARG A 43 8.96 1.12 -10.40
N ARG A 44 9.18 2.00 -9.42
CA ARG A 44 9.12 1.69 -7.99
C ARG A 44 7.72 1.87 -7.42
N LYS A 45 7.33 1.04 -6.44
CA LYS A 45 6.04 1.17 -5.75
C LYS A 45 6.01 2.44 -4.91
N LYS A 46 4.81 3.01 -4.67
CA LYS A 46 4.65 4.24 -3.85
C LYS A 46 5.13 4.03 -2.41
N ILE A 47 5.00 2.82 -1.88
CA ILE A 47 5.41 2.46 -0.51
C ILE A 47 6.94 2.56 -0.35
N ASP A 48 7.70 2.21 -1.39
CA ASP A 48 9.17 2.25 -1.34
C ASP A 48 9.73 3.68 -1.38
N ARG A 49 8.90 4.68 -1.71
CA ARG A 49 9.31 6.10 -1.69
C ARG A 49 9.49 6.64 -0.27
N ASN A 50 8.80 6.05 0.72
CA ASN A 50 8.86 6.53 2.10
C ASN A 50 9.22 5.35 3.04
N PRO A 51 10.43 5.36 3.65
CA PRO A 51 10.89 4.27 4.49
C PRO A 51 9.97 4.02 5.70
N ARG A 52 9.43 5.08 6.31
CA ARG A 52 8.48 4.98 7.43
C ARG A 52 7.22 4.22 7.03
N VAL A 53 6.64 4.55 5.88
CA VAL A 53 5.42 3.89 5.37
C VAL A 53 5.68 2.42 5.06
N LYS A 54 6.84 2.11 4.46
CA LYS A 54 7.27 0.74 4.19
C LYS A 54 7.40 -0.09 5.46
N HIS A 55 8.01 0.46 6.50
CA HIS A 55 8.22 -0.24 7.76
C HIS A 55 6.91 -0.45 8.52
N ARG A 56 6.01 0.56 8.50
CA ARG A 56 4.66 0.43 9.07
C ARG A 56 3.86 -0.70 8.42
N GLU A 57 3.85 -0.77 7.09
CA GLU A 57 3.15 -1.85 6.37
C GLU A 57 3.82 -3.21 6.58
N LYS A 58 5.16 -3.27 6.66
CA LYS A 58 5.90 -4.49 6.98
C LYS A 58 5.49 -5.03 8.35
N PHE A 59 5.42 -4.17 9.36
CA PHE A 59 4.96 -4.53 10.71
C PHE A 59 3.50 -5.01 10.71
N ARG A 60 2.60 -4.27 10.06
CA ARG A 60 1.18 -4.65 9.95
C ARG A 60 1.00 -6.05 9.34
N LYS A 61 1.69 -6.32 8.22
CA LYS A 61 1.66 -7.63 7.55
C LYS A 61 2.24 -8.73 8.44
N ALA A 62 3.33 -8.47 9.16
CA ALA A 62 3.91 -9.42 10.08
C ALA A 62 2.96 -9.77 11.24
N LYS A 63 2.25 -8.77 11.80
CA LYS A 63 1.26 -8.97 12.86
C LYS A 63 0.10 -9.86 12.39
N ILE A 64 -0.43 -9.62 11.19
CA ILE A 64 -1.49 -10.45 10.60
C ILE A 64 -1.01 -11.89 10.39
N ARG A 65 0.19 -12.09 9.84
CA ARG A 65 0.76 -13.43 9.64
C ARG A 65 0.98 -14.17 10.95
N ARG A 66 1.41 -13.46 12.00
CA ARG A 66 1.60 -14.04 13.34
C ARG A 66 0.29 -14.55 13.93
N ARG A 67 -0.81 -13.78 13.80
CA ARG A 67 -2.16 -14.18 14.25
C ARG A 67 -2.67 -15.46 13.58
N GLY A 68 -2.25 -15.71 12.34
CA GLY A 68 -2.56 -16.96 11.63
C GLY A 68 -1.79 -18.17 12.14
N GLN A 69 -0.55 -17.98 12.62
CA GLN A 69 0.31 -19.06 13.11
C GLN A 69 0.06 -19.39 14.59
N VAL A 70 -0.07 -18.35 15.42
CA VAL A 70 -0.20 -18.46 16.87
C VAL A 70 -1.40 -17.64 17.32
N ARG A 71 -2.24 -18.23 18.17
CA ARG A 71 -3.38 -17.52 18.77
C ARG A 71 -2.86 -16.52 19.81
N GLU A 72 -3.26 -15.25 19.67
CA GLU A 72 -3.01 -14.23 20.71
C GLU A 72 -3.84 -14.56 21.96
N VAL A 73 -3.34 -14.16 23.13
CA VAL A 73 -4.08 -14.27 24.40
C VAL A 73 -5.31 -13.36 24.33
N ARG A 74 -6.49 -13.92 24.64
CA ARG A 74 -7.76 -13.18 24.71
C ARG A 74 -8.06 -12.82 26.17
N ARG A 75 -8.63 -11.64 26.38
CA ARG A 75 -9.19 -11.22 27.67
C ARG A 75 -10.70 -11.31 27.58
N GLU A 76 -11.35 -11.83 28.61
CA GLU A 76 -12.81 -11.90 28.70
C GLU A 76 -13.32 -10.56 29.26
N GLU A 77 -13.76 -9.68 28.37
CA GLU A 77 -14.41 -8.42 28.78
C GLU A 77 -15.91 -8.60 29.02
N GLN A 78 -16.50 -9.63 28.40
CA GLN A 78 -17.92 -9.96 28.49
C GLN A 78 -18.10 -11.42 28.90
N ARG A 79 -19.29 -11.74 29.42
CA ARG A 79 -19.66 -13.13 29.76
C ARG A 79 -19.55 -14.04 28.54
N TYR A 80 -19.21 -15.30 28.78
CA TYR A 80 -19.03 -16.30 27.73
C TYR A 80 -20.31 -16.51 26.92
N THR A 81 -20.25 -16.28 25.60
CA THR A 81 -21.35 -16.47 24.65
C THR A 81 -21.18 -17.70 23.76
N GLY A 82 -20.10 -18.47 23.95
CA GLY A 82 -19.72 -19.59 23.08
C GLY A 82 -18.46 -19.31 22.23
N GLU A 83 -18.01 -20.32 21.51
CA GLU A 83 -16.85 -20.22 20.60
C GLU A 83 -17.26 -19.64 19.24
N LEU A 84 -16.96 -18.36 18.99
CA LEU A 84 -17.31 -17.66 17.73
C LEU A 84 -16.86 -18.38 16.45
N SER A 85 -15.72 -19.05 16.47
CA SER A 85 -15.17 -19.78 15.32
C SER A 85 -15.57 -21.26 15.27
N GLY A 86 -16.34 -21.73 16.25
CA GLY A 86 -16.71 -23.13 16.41
C GLY A 86 -15.64 -24.02 17.06
N ILE A 87 -16.09 -25.18 17.53
CA ILE A 87 -15.27 -26.22 18.16
C ILE A 87 -15.07 -27.37 17.15
N ARG A 88 -13.82 -27.77 16.91
CA ARG A 88 -13.48 -28.90 16.03
C ARG A 88 -12.99 -30.09 16.86
N ALA A 89 -13.88 -31.05 17.10
CA ALA A 89 -13.65 -32.18 18.01
C ALA A 89 -12.42 -33.04 17.66
N GLY A 90 -12.10 -33.21 16.38
CA GLY A 90 -10.99 -34.07 15.94
C GLY A 90 -9.58 -33.47 16.03
N VAL A 91 -9.42 -32.19 16.40
CA VAL A 91 -8.11 -31.51 16.36
C VAL A 91 -7.47 -31.47 17.74
N LYS A 92 -6.35 -32.18 17.90
CA LYS A 92 -5.49 -32.12 19.11
C LYS A 92 -4.35 -31.14 18.87
N LYS A 93 -4.20 -30.12 19.75
CA LYS A 93 -3.15 -29.08 19.65
C LYS A 93 -2.11 -29.14 20.78
N SER A 94 -2.07 -30.22 21.55
CA SER A 94 -1.11 -30.41 22.63
C SER A 94 0.29 -30.77 22.12
N ILE A 95 1.31 -30.39 22.88
CA ILE A 95 2.69 -30.83 22.66
C ILE A 95 2.85 -32.18 23.37
N LYS A 96 3.27 -33.23 22.65
CA LYS A 96 3.56 -34.53 23.26
C LYS A 96 4.93 -34.48 23.92
N LEU A 97 5.01 -34.86 25.19
CA LEU A 97 6.27 -35.07 25.89
C LEU A 97 6.80 -36.48 25.54
N LYS A 98 8.11 -36.59 25.30
CA LYS A 98 8.79 -37.86 25.04
C LYS A 98 9.47 -38.34 26.31
#